data_AF-A0A941TBE5-F1
#
_entry.id   AF-A0A941TBE5-F1
#
_cell.length_a   1.000
_cell.length_b   1.000
_cell.length_c   1.000
_cell.angle_alpha   90.00
_cell.angle_beta   90.00
_cell.angle_gamma   90.00
#
_symmetry.space_group_name_H-M   'P 1'
#
loop_
_entity.id
_entity.type
_entity.pdbx_description
1 polymer ?
#
loop_
_entity_poly.entity_id
_entity_poly.type
_entity_poly.pdbx_seq_one_letter_code
_entity_poly.pdbx_strand_id
1 'polypeptide(L)'
;MRQIYTSARNENVDRVVALLREAGIETSVTNRSNYKGHDYKGPSYSAKSGRDDWAQVWVVHSQDQARARALLREIGIEPPTRYAEELEASRSKELTPEQRRTRFVWNIRTLLLAAIGALLMLNWLGVVRIF
;
A
#
# COMPACT_ATOMS: atom_id res chain seq x y z
N MET A 1 -9.73 5.88 1.95
CA MET A 1 -10.38 4.55 1.85
C MET A 1 -9.77 3.78 0.68
N ARG A 2 -9.46 2.49 0.86
CA ARG A 2 -8.98 1.63 -0.24
C ARG A 2 -9.73 0.31 -0.26
N GLN A 3 -10.07 -0.15 -1.46
CA GLN A 3 -10.76 -1.41 -1.66
C GLN A 3 -9.83 -2.58 -1.36
N ILE A 4 -10.36 -3.56 -0.62
CA ILE A 4 -9.62 -4.76 -0.22
C ILE A 4 -10.21 -6.05 -0.79
N TYR A 5 -11.53 -6.10 -0.96
CA TYR A 5 -12.23 -7.30 -1.40
C TYR A 5 -13.48 -6.95 -2.21
N THR A 6 -13.87 -7.81 -3.14
CA THR A 6 -15.13 -7.71 -3.90
C THR A 6 -15.65 -9.11 -4.21
N SER A 7 -16.96 -9.29 -4.12
CA SER A 7 -17.60 -10.56 -4.48
C SER A 7 -19.04 -10.33 -4.94
N ALA A 8 -19.48 -11.12 -5.92
CA ALA A 8 -20.88 -11.16 -6.33
C ALA A 8 -21.82 -11.69 -5.23
N ARG A 9 -21.28 -12.46 -4.28
CA ARG A 9 -22.05 -13.07 -3.19
C ARG A 9 -21.96 -12.23 -1.93
N ASN A 10 -23.11 -11.70 -1.50
CA ASN A 10 -23.21 -10.87 -0.30
C ASN A 10 -22.76 -11.62 0.97
N GLU A 11 -22.96 -12.94 1.05
CA GLU A 11 -22.54 -13.74 2.21
C GLU A 11 -21.01 -13.76 2.37
N ASN A 12 -20.27 -13.77 1.25
CA ASN A 12 -18.82 -13.73 1.29
C ASN A 12 -18.33 -12.37 1.81
N VAL A 13 -18.98 -11.30 1.37
CA VAL A 13 -18.71 -9.93 1.85
C VAL A 13 -18.99 -9.82 3.34
N ASP A 14 -20.12 -10.38 3.82
CA ASP A 14 -20.49 -10.36 5.23
C ASP A 14 -19.49 -11.12 6.10
N ARG A 15 -19.00 -12.29 5.65
CA ARG A 15 -17.95 -13.04 6.34
C ARG A 15 -16.63 -12.27 6.41
N VAL A 16 -16.22 -11.63 5.32
CA VAL A 16 -14.99 -10.81 5.30
C VAL A 16 -15.12 -9.61 6.23
N VAL A 17 -16.28 -8.95 6.26
CA VAL A 17 -16.55 -7.83 7.17
C VAL A 17 -16.54 -8.29 8.63
N ALA A 18 -17.12 -9.46 8.94
CA ALA A 18 -17.07 -10.03 10.28
C ALA A 18 -15.64 -10.30 10.73
N LEU A 19 -14.84 -10.97 9.88
CA LEU A 19 -13.42 -11.24 10.13
C LEU A 19 -12.62 -9.96 10.41
N LEU A 20 -12.78 -8.94 9.57
CA LEU A 20 -12.04 -7.70 9.73
C LEU A 20 -12.48 -6.93 10.98
N ARG A 21 -13.77 -6.98 11.32
CA ARG A 21 -14.29 -6.42 12.56
C ARG A 21 -13.72 -7.13 13.80
N GLU A 22 -13.61 -8.46 13.78
CA GLU A 22 -12.99 -9.23 14.86
C GLU A 22 -11.53 -8.84 15.07
N ALA A 23 -10.82 -8.48 14.00
CA ALA A 23 -9.46 -7.94 14.04
C ALA A 23 -9.38 -6.43 14.36
N GLY A 24 -10.49 -5.80 14.76
CA GLY A 24 -10.57 -4.39 15.11
C GLY A 24 -10.31 -3.44 13.94
N ILE A 25 -10.60 -3.87 12.70
CA ILE A 25 -10.42 -3.06 11.50
C ILE A 25 -11.78 -2.47 11.10
N GLU A 26 -11.84 -1.15 10.99
CA GLU A 26 -13.04 -0.46 10.52
C GLU A 26 -13.20 -0.57 9.00
N THR A 27 -14.36 -1.06 8.56
CA THR A 27 -14.67 -1.30 7.14
C THR A 27 -15.97 -0.64 6.71
N SER A 28 -16.01 -0.15 5.48
CA SER A 28 -17.21 0.31 4.79
C SER A 28 -17.55 -0.61 3.61
N VAL A 29 -18.84 -0.84 3.37
CA VAL A 29 -19.32 -1.69 2.27
C VAL A 29 -20.11 -0.87 1.27
N THR A 30 -19.82 -1.03 -0.01
CA THR A 30 -20.51 -0.36 -1.12
C THR A 30 -21.13 -1.41 -2.06
N ASN A 31 -22.15 -1.02 -2.83
CA ASN A 31 -22.85 -1.88 -3.79
C ASN A 31 -23.44 -3.17 -3.18
N ARG A 32 -23.76 -3.12 -1.88
CA ARG A 32 -24.50 -4.18 -1.20
C ARG A 32 -25.98 -4.04 -1.53
N SER A 33 -26.57 -5.07 -2.11
CA SER A 33 -28.02 -5.11 -2.28
C SER A 33 -28.68 -5.35 -0.91
N ASN A 34 -29.65 -4.51 -0.53
CA ASN A 34 -30.49 -4.74 0.66
C ASN A 34 -31.56 -5.82 0.41
N TYR A 35 -31.73 -6.23 -0.84
CA TYR A 35 -32.72 -7.21 -1.26
C TYR A 35 -32.17 -8.64 -1.09
N LYS A 36 -32.63 -9.33 -0.05
CA LYS A 36 -32.40 -10.78 0.19
C LYS A 36 -33.39 -11.63 -0.61
N GLY A 37 -33.62 -11.32 -1.88
CA GLY A 37 -34.42 -12.18 -2.74
C GLY A 37 -33.74 -13.54 -2.84
N HIS A 38 -34.50 -14.63 -2.70
CA HIS A 38 -33.94 -15.95 -2.97
C HIS A 38 -33.39 -15.99 -4.40
N ASP A 39 -32.08 -16.24 -4.53
CA ASP A 39 -31.38 -16.46 -5.81
C ASP A 39 -31.77 -17.83 -6.41
N TYR A 40 -33.07 -18.08 -6.61
CA TYR A 40 -33.56 -19.22 -7.38
C TYR A 40 -33.35 -19.02 -8.90
N LYS A 41 -32.97 -17.82 -9.34
CA LYS A 41 -32.58 -17.59 -10.72
C LYS A 41 -31.19 -18.18 -10.93
N GLY A 42 -31.14 -19.27 -11.69
CA GLY A 42 -29.89 -19.80 -12.23
C GLY A 42 -29.08 -18.72 -12.97
N PRO A 43 -27.79 -18.97 -13.23
CA PRO A 43 -26.90 -17.98 -13.85
C PRO A 43 -27.51 -17.45 -15.16
N SER A 44 -27.87 -16.17 -15.17
CA SER A 44 -28.39 -15.51 -16.36
C SER A 44 -27.23 -15.21 -17.30
N TYR A 45 -27.23 -15.84 -18.47
CA TYR A 45 -26.22 -15.59 -19.51
C TYR A 45 -26.41 -14.26 -20.25
N SER A 46 -27.59 -13.63 -20.14
CA SER A 46 -27.90 -12.36 -20.81
C SER A 46 -27.53 -11.13 -19.97
N ALA A 47 -27.33 -11.28 -18.66
CA ALA A 47 -26.97 -10.19 -17.77
C ALA A 47 -25.46 -10.18 -17.50
N LYS A 48 -24.72 -9.36 -18.25
CA LYS A 48 -23.35 -8.99 -17.86
C LYS A 48 -23.41 -8.01 -16.69
N SER A 49 -23.67 -8.51 -15.49
CA SER A 49 -23.37 -7.72 -14.28
C SER A 49 -21.85 -7.56 -14.20
N GLY A 50 -21.39 -6.32 -14.21
CA GLY A 50 -19.97 -6.02 -14.16
C GLY A 50 -19.40 -6.33 -12.78
N ARG A 51 -18.09 -6.53 -12.68
CA ARG A 51 -17.41 -6.60 -11.37
C ARG A 51 -17.63 -5.33 -10.55
N ASP A 52 -17.90 -4.21 -11.22
CA ASP A 52 -18.17 -2.91 -10.59
C ASP A 52 -19.49 -2.92 -9.81
N ASP A 53 -20.47 -3.72 -10.22
CA ASP A 53 -21.79 -3.83 -9.56
C ASP A 53 -21.77 -4.72 -8.31
N TRP A 54 -20.70 -5.49 -8.12
CA TRP A 54 -20.58 -6.39 -6.99
C TRP A 54 -20.38 -5.63 -5.68
N ALA A 55 -20.73 -6.27 -4.57
CA ALA A 55 -20.49 -5.71 -3.25
C ALA A 55 -18.98 -5.63 -2.97
N GLN A 56 -18.55 -4.46 -2.48
CA GLN A 56 -17.14 -4.10 -2.30
C GLN A 56 -16.86 -3.73 -0.85
N VAL A 57 -15.75 -4.24 -0.30
CA VAL A 57 -15.28 -3.93 1.04
C VAL A 57 -14.11 -2.97 0.98
N TRP A 58 -14.23 -1.88 1.74
CA TRP A 58 -13.26 -0.81 1.84
C TRP A 58 -12.76 -0.69 3.28
N VAL A 59 -11.47 -0.47 3.48
CA VAL A 59 -10.94 -0.10 4.79
C VAL A 59 -11.04 1.42 4.95
N VAL A 60 -11.57 1.86 6.10
CA VAL A 60 -11.76 3.28 6.42
C VAL A 60 -10.41 3.97 6.59
N HIS A 61 -9.58 3.43 7.49
CA HIS A 61 -8.24 3.96 7.78
C HIS A 61 -7.16 3.35 6.89
N SER A 62 -6.33 4.18 6.26
CA SER A 62 -5.24 3.73 5.39
C SER A 62 -4.20 2.89 6.14
N GLN A 63 -3.97 3.16 7.42
CA GLN A 63 -3.01 2.45 8.27
C GLN A 63 -3.37 0.97 8.47
N ASP A 64 -4.67 0.63 8.49
CA ASP A 64 -5.13 -0.74 8.69
C ASP A 64 -5.11 -1.58 7.39
N GLN A 65 -4.81 -0.96 6.24
CA GLN A 65 -4.83 -1.63 4.96
C GLN A 65 -3.85 -2.82 4.90
N ALA A 66 -2.61 -2.62 5.37
CA ALA A 66 -1.60 -3.67 5.35
C ALA A 66 -2.00 -4.86 6.24
N ARG A 67 -2.55 -4.56 7.42
CA ARG A 67 -3.06 -5.56 8.36
C ARG A 67 -4.26 -6.33 7.77
N ALA A 68 -5.19 -5.64 7.13
CA ALA A 68 -6.33 -6.25 6.46
C ALA A 68 -5.90 -7.22 5.35
N ARG A 69 -4.93 -6.83 4.52
CA ARG A 69 -4.37 -7.66 3.44
C ARG A 69 -3.65 -8.89 3.99
N ALA A 70 -2.88 -8.74 5.08
CA ALA A 70 -2.22 -9.86 5.74
C ALA A 70 -3.24 -10.92 6.21
N LEU A 71 -4.31 -10.48 6.89
CA LEU A 71 -5.39 -11.38 7.34
C LEU A 71 -6.08 -12.10 6.18
N LEU A 72 -6.38 -11.40 5.09
CA LEU A 72 -7.00 -12.01 3.90
C LEU A 72 -6.09 -13.03 3.20
N ARG A 73 -4.77 -12.86 3.32
CA ARG A 73 -3.77 -13.80 2.79
C ARG A 73 -3.65 -15.04 3.67
N GLU A 74 -3.67 -14.89 4.99
CA GLU A 74 -3.59 -16.01 5.94
C GLU A 74 -4.73 -17.02 5.74
N ILE A 75 -5.93 -16.54 5.42
CA ILE A 75 -7.10 -17.38 5.15
C ILE A 75 -7.20 -17.88 3.70
N GLY A 76 -6.26 -17.51 2.83
CA GLY A 76 -6.21 -17.93 1.43
C GLY A 76 -7.22 -17.25 0.49
N ILE A 77 -7.86 -16.14 0.89
CA ILE A 77 -8.76 -15.37 0.02
C ILE A 77 -7.96 -14.53 -0.98
N GLU A 78 -6.84 -13.94 -0.55
CA GLU A 78 -5.98 -13.17 -1.43
C GLU A 78 -4.98 -14.10 -2.14
N PRO A 79 -4.89 -14.09 -3.49
CA PRO A 79 -3.96 -14.95 -4.19
C PRO A 79 -2.53 -14.67 -3.71
N PRO A 80 -1.75 -15.72 -3.40
CA PRO A 80 -0.37 -15.54 -3.01
C PRO A 80 0.34 -14.82 -4.16
N THR A 81 0.88 -13.64 -3.88
CA THR A 81 1.75 -12.96 -4.84
C THR A 81 2.96 -13.86 -5.04
N ARG A 82 3.05 -14.52 -6.20
CA ARG A 82 4.07 -15.54 -6.52
C ARG A 82 5.51 -15.08 -6.25
N TYR A 83 5.75 -13.77 -6.22
CA TYR A 83 7.04 -13.13 -5.97
C TYR A 83 7.04 -12.29 -4.69
N ALA A 84 6.16 -12.55 -3.72
CA ALA A 84 6.10 -11.75 -2.49
C ALA A 84 7.45 -11.75 -1.76
N GLU A 85 8.06 -12.93 -1.61
CA GLU A 85 9.34 -13.10 -0.94
C GLU A 85 10.49 -12.45 -1.73
N GLU A 86 10.50 -12.54 -3.07
CA GLU A 86 11.49 -11.85 -3.89
C GLU A 86 11.33 -10.32 -3.81
N LEU A 87 10.09 -9.82 -3.74
CA LEU A 87 9.79 -8.39 -3.60
C LEU A 87 10.10 -7.88 -2.20
N GLU A 88 9.83 -8.68 -1.17
CA GLU A 88 10.24 -8.41 0.21
C GLU A 88 11.75 -8.44 0.34
N ALA A 89 12.45 -9.44 -0.19
CA ALA A 89 13.90 -9.49 -0.25
C ALA A 89 14.51 -8.31 -1.03
N SER A 90 13.84 -7.84 -2.07
CA SER A 90 14.23 -6.63 -2.81
C SER A 90 14.03 -5.35 -2.00
N ARG A 91 12.96 -5.28 -1.19
CA ARG A 91 12.64 -4.12 -0.34
C ARG A 91 13.44 -4.12 0.97
N SER A 92 13.73 -5.30 1.52
CA SER A 92 14.52 -5.55 2.72
C SER A 92 16.01 -5.69 2.41
N LYS A 93 16.43 -5.40 1.16
CA LYS A 93 17.84 -5.26 0.82
C LYS A 93 18.38 -4.06 1.62
N GLU A 94 18.72 -4.32 2.88
CA GLU A 94 19.55 -3.44 3.66
C GLU A 94 20.74 -3.09 2.77
N LEU A 95 20.95 -1.79 2.57
CA LEU A 95 22.09 -1.29 1.82
C LEU A 95 23.31 -2.07 2.29
N THR A 96 23.94 -2.80 1.37
CA THR A 96 25.13 -3.57 1.70
C THR A 96 26.16 -2.62 2.33
N PRO A 97 27.06 -3.09 3.21
CA PRO A 97 28.05 -2.23 3.87
C PRO A 97 28.79 -1.32 2.87
N GLU A 98 29.03 -1.82 1.65
CA GLU A 98 29.62 -1.04 0.56
C GLU A 98 28.70 0.09 0.03
N GLN A 99 27.40 -0.15 -0.14
CA GLN A 99 26.44 0.87 -0.57
C GLN A 99 26.21 1.95 0.50
N ARG A 100 26.29 1.60 1.78
CA ARG A 100 26.26 2.59 2.88
C ARG A 100 27.50 3.48 2.82
N ARG A 101 28.68 2.89 2.58
CA ARG A 101 29.94 3.62 2.47
C ARG A 101 29.98 4.56 1.26
N THR A 102 29.51 4.12 0.08
CA THR A 102 29.48 4.99 -1.11
C THR A 102 28.52 6.17 -0.95
N ARG A 103 27.35 5.95 -0.34
CA ARG A 103 26.38 7.03 -0.06
C ARG A 103 26.93 8.02 0.98
N PHE A 104 27.62 7.53 2.02
CA PHE A 104 28.27 8.38 3.01
C PHE A 104 29.38 9.24 2.40
N VAL A 105 30.24 8.63 1.57
CA VAL A 105 31.30 9.35 0.84
C VAL A 105 30.71 10.41 -0.09
N TRP A 106 29.62 10.08 -0.81
CA TRP A 106 28.95 11.04 -1.69
C TRP A 106 28.33 12.21 -0.91
N ASN A 107 27.68 11.95 0.21
CA ASN A 107 27.11 12.97 1.10
C ASN A 107 28.20 13.88 1.71
N ILE A 108 29.34 13.32 2.13
CA ILE A 108 30.47 14.13 2.61
C ILE A 108 31.03 14.98 1.48
N ARG A 109 31.22 14.41 0.30
CA ARG A 109 31.73 15.14 -0.87
C ARG A 109 30.82 16.31 -1.23
N THR A 110 29.50 16.11 -1.26
CA THR A 110 28.54 17.18 -1.56
C THR A 110 28.54 18.27 -0.48
N LEU A 111 28.63 17.90 0.80
CA LEU A 111 28.74 18.87 1.89
C LEU A 111 30.03 19.70 1.81
N LEU A 112 31.17 19.07 1.48
CA LEU A 112 32.46 19.75 1.29
C LEU A 112 32.42 20.73 0.12
N LEU A 113 31.85 20.31 -1.02
CA LEU A 113 31.68 21.19 -2.18
C LEU A 113 30.73 22.35 -1.88
N ALA A 114 29.65 22.10 -1.14
CA ALA A 114 28.73 23.16 -0.71
C ALA A 114 29.42 24.15 0.25
N ALA A 115 30.25 23.68 1.18
CA ALA A 115 31.00 24.53 2.09
C ALA A 115 32.05 25.40 1.37
N ILE A 116 32.79 24.82 0.42
CA ILE A 116 33.74 25.58 -0.42
C ILE A 116 32.99 26.59 -1.28
N GLY A 117 31.88 26.20 -1.91
CA GLY A 117 31.02 27.10 -2.68
C GLY A 117 30.48 28.25 -1.83
N ALA A 118 30.03 27.96 -0.61
CA ALA A 118 29.56 28.97 0.34
C ALA A 118 30.69 29.92 0.78
N LEU A 119 31.91 29.41 1.03
CA LEU A 119 33.08 30.24 1.36
C LEU A 119 33.48 31.14 0.19
N LEU A 120 33.51 30.61 -1.04
CA LEU A 120 33.77 31.39 -2.24
C LEU A 120 32.69 32.45 -2.47
N MET A 121 31.42 32.11 -2.22
CA MET A 121 30.30 33.04 -2.31
C MET A 121 30.41 34.14 -1.24
N LEU A 122 30.75 33.80 0.01
CA LEU A 122 30.95 34.77 1.10
C LEU A 122 32.14 35.70 0.85
N ASN A 123 33.22 35.16 0.27
CA ASN A 123 34.38 35.93 -0.17
C ASN A 123 33.99 36.87 -1.32
N TRP A 124 33.27 36.37 -2.33
CA TRP A 124 32.82 37.16 -3.48
C TRP A 124 31.84 38.27 -3.10
N LEU A 125 30.96 38.04 -2.11
CA LEU A 125 30.09 39.07 -1.52
C LEU A 125 30.84 40.08 -0.63
N GLY A 126 32.16 39.94 -0.45
CA GLY A 126 33.00 40.93 0.25
C GLY A 126 32.86 40.92 1.77
N VAL A 127 32.27 39.87 2.35
CA VAL A 127 32.04 39.74 3.81
C VAL A 127 33.30 39.27 4.54
N VAL A 128 34.22 38.61 3.83
CA VAL A 128 35.50 38.14 4.37
C VAL A 128 36.63 38.68 3.52
N ARG A 129 37.15 39.86 3.88
CA ARG A 129 38.46 40.33 3.39
C ARG A 129 39.55 39.53 4.08
N ILE A 130 39.94 38.41 3.47
CA ILE A 130 41.25 37.81 3.76
C ILE A 130 42.10 38.05 2.51
N PHE A 131 43.06 38.96 2.70
CA PHE A 131 43.88 39.72 1.74
C PHE A 131 43.24 40.99 1.17
#